data_AF-A0A962RS98-F1
#
_entry.id   AF-A0A962RS98-F1
#
_cell.length_a   1.000
_cell.length_b   1.000
_cell.length_c   1.000
_cell.angle_alpha   90.00
_cell.angle_beta   90.00
_cell.angle_gamma   90.00
#
_symmetry.space_group_name_H-M   'P 1'
#
loop_
_entity.id
_entity.type
_entity.pdbx_description
1 polymer ?
#
loop_
_entity_poly.entity_id
_entity_poly.type
_entity_poly.pdbx_seq_one_letter_code
_entity_poly.pdbx_strand_id
1 'polypeptide(L)'
;MGLSAQDRAFVARRGRLARSWPLLGVSCLVLIGAYGAWLRMKMPQMIDPWWVAERLRAGALPPSTLELMAVMLPVAILVLLALAVVVVLLMFVASRNEQRLVRLVRTLDAGGDADQGGTDASSSFRAT
;
A
#
# COMPACT_ATOMS: atom_id res chain seq x y z
N MET A 1 -1.25 -17.86 27.99
CA MET A 1 -0.05 -17.00 27.95
C MET A 1 -0.52 -15.61 27.57
N GLY A 2 -0.73 -14.73 28.55
CA GLY A 2 -1.25 -13.38 28.32
C GLY A 2 -0.19 -12.49 27.68
N LEU A 3 -0.60 -11.67 26.72
CA LEU A 3 0.28 -10.68 26.06
C LEU A 3 0.79 -9.67 27.09
N SER A 4 2.10 -9.44 27.08
CA SER A 4 2.74 -8.47 27.96
C SER A 4 2.18 -7.06 27.71
N ALA A 5 2.16 -6.21 28.73
CA ALA A 5 1.69 -4.83 28.60
C ALA A 5 2.49 -4.02 27.55
N GLN A 6 3.75 -4.40 27.31
CA GLN A 6 4.60 -3.82 26.25
C GLN A 6 4.10 -4.20 24.85
N ASP A 7 3.66 -5.43 24.63
CA ASP A 7 3.14 -5.88 23.32
C ASP A 7 1.83 -5.15 22.97
N ARG A 8 0.95 -4.95 23.95
CA ARG A 8 -0.29 -4.18 23.76
C ARG A 8 -0.02 -2.73 23.39
N ALA A 9 0.99 -2.10 23.98
CA ALA A 9 1.37 -0.72 23.69
C ALA A 9 2.02 -0.56 22.29
N PHE A 10 2.82 -1.54 21.87
CA PHE A 10 3.44 -1.56 20.55
C PHE A 10 2.39 -1.72 19.43
N VAL A 11 1.41 -2.62 19.64
CA VAL A 11 0.28 -2.84 18.75
C VAL A 11 -0.64 -1.60 18.68
N ALA A 12 -0.88 -0.92 19.80
CA ALA A 12 -1.70 0.30 19.83
C ALA A 12 -1.06 1.47 19.06
N ARG A 13 0.27 1.65 19.16
CA ARG A 13 0.99 2.70 18.41
C ARG A 13 1.00 2.42 16.90
N ARG A 14 1.30 1.18 16.49
CA ARG A 14 1.24 0.77 15.07
C ARG A 14 -0.18 0.84 14.50
N GLY A 15 -1.19 0.48 15.30
CA GLY A 15 -2.60 0.58 14.91
C GLY A 15 -3.06 2.00 14.60
N ARG A 16 -2.48 3.02 15.24
CA ARG A 16 -2.79 4.44 14.94
C ARG A 16 -2.18 4.90 13.61
N LEU A 17 -0.95 4.50 13.32
CA LEU A 17 -0.31 4.74 12.01
C LEU A 17 -1.07 4.01 10.88
N ALA A 18 -1.48 2.76 11.12
CA ALA A 18 -2.27 1.98 10.17
C ALA A 18 -3.67 2.57 9.89
N ARG A 19 -4.23 3.38 10.81
CA ARG A 19 -5.54 4.02 10.64
C ARG A 19 -5.48 5.29 9.78
N SER A 20 -4.35 6.01 9.81
CA SER A 20 -4.11 7.19 8.95
C SER A 20 -3.60 6.82 7.55
N TRP A 21 -3.04 5.61 7.41
CA TRP A 21 -2.52 5.07 6.16
C TRP A 21 -3.48 5.10 4.95
N PRO A 22 -4.78 4.77 5.07
CA PRO A 22 -5.71 4.91 3.94
C PRO A 22 -5.78 6.33 3.40
N LEU A 23 -5.73 7.36 4.27
CA LEU A 23 -5.72 8.76 3.85
C LEU A 23 -4.43 9.10 3.10
N LEU A 24 -3.29 8.64 3.62
CA LEU A 24 -1.98 8.86 3.00
C LEU A 24 -1.85 8.13 1.66
N GLY A 25 -2.35 6.90 1.56
CA GLY A 25 -2.38 6.12 0.33
C GLY A 25 -3.27 6.74 -0.75
N VAL A 26 -4.46 7.22 -0.37
CA VAL A 26 -5.33 7.97 -1.29
C VAL A 26 -4.65 9.28 -1.72
N SER A 27 -4.02 10.01 -0.79
CA SER A 27 -3.26 11.22 -1.11
C SER A 27 -2.13 10.93 -2.09
N CYS A 28 -1.37 9.85 -1.90
CA CYS A 28 -0.32 9.44 -2.84
C CYS A 28 -0.90 9.07 -4.22
N LEU A 29 -2.00 8.33 -4.29
CA LEU A 29 -2.65 7.99 -5.55
C LEU A 29 -3.16 9.24 -6.29
N VAL A 30 -3.78 10.17 -5.57
CA VAL A 30 -4.22 11.45 -6.12
C VAL A 30 -3.03 12.24 -6.64
N LEU A 31 -1.92 12.29 -5.90
CA LEU A 31 -0.71 12.99 -6.31
C LEU A 31 -0.09 12.35 -7.56
N ILE A 32 -0.01 11.01 -7.62
CA ILE A 32 0.49 10.27 -8.79
C ILE A 32 -0.40 10.52 -10.01
N GLY A 33 -1.72 10.47 -9.85
CA GLY A 33 -2.68 10.74 -10.92
C GLY A 33 -2.61 12.18 -11.41
N ALA A 34 -2.55 13.14 -10.48
CA ALA A 34 -2.39 14.57 -10.79
C ALA A 34 -1.06 14.83 -11.50
N TYR A 35 0.03 14.19 -11.06
CA TYR A 35 1.33 14.28 -11.71
C TYR A 35 1.30 13.71 -13.12
N GLY A 36 0.69 12.54 -13.34
CA GLY A 36 0.50 11.96 -14.67
C GLY A 36 -0.33 12.85 -15.59
N ALA A 37 -1.43 13.43 -15.09
CA ALA A 37 -2.26 14.37 -15.85
C ALA A 37 -1.50 15.67 -16.19
N TRP A 38 -0.76 16.22 -15.23
CA TRP A 38 0.07 17.41 -15.43
C TRP A 38 1.18 17.16 -16.46
N LEU A 39 1.86 16.01 -16.35
CA LEU A 39 2.92 15.62 -17.27
C LEU A 39 2.37 15.46 -18.69
N ARG A 40 1.12 14.96 -18.84
CA ARG A 40 0.46 14.83 -20.15
C ARG A 40 0.19 16.19 -20.79
N MET A 41 -0.19 17.20 -20.00
CA MET A 41 -0.47 18.54 -20.50
C MET A 41 0.80 19.32 -20.86
N LYS A 42 1.86 19.22 -20.05
CA LYS A 42 3.10 20.00 -20.24
C LYS A 42 4.12 19.32 -21.14
N MET A 43 4.21 18.00 -21.09
CA MET A 43 5.21 17.20 -21.80
C MET A 43 4.56 15.96 -22.44
N PRO A 44 3.67 16.15 -23.43
CA PRO A 44 2.96 15.03 -24.07
C PRO A 44 3.91 13.98 -24.65
N GLN A 45 5.08 14.41 -25.12
CA GLN A 45 6.16 13.55 -25.60
C GLN A 45 6.70 12.54 -24.58
N MET A 46 6.45 12.71 -23.27
CA MET A 46 6.90 11.77 -22.24
C MET A 46 5.83 10.76 -21.82
N ILE A 47 4.58 10.90 -22.28
CA ILE A 47 3.48 10.00 -21.91
C ILE A 47 2.86 9.34 -23.14
N ASP A 48 2.80 10.03 -24.25
CA ASP A 48 2.19 9.53 -25.48
C ASP A 48 3.29 9.07 -26.44
N PRO A 49 3.63 7.76 -26.45
CA PRO A 49 4.66 7.23 -27.34
C PRO A 49 4.29 7.38 -28.81
N TRP A 50 2.98 7.46 -29.13
CA TRP A 50 2.50 7.63 -30.49
C TRP A 50 2.76 9.04 -31.01
N TRP A 51 2.60 10.05 -30.14
CA TRP A 51 2.91 11.44 -30.48
C TRP A 51 4.38 11.63 -30.86
N VAL A 52 5.28 10.92 -30.19
CA VAL A 52 6.72 10.95 -30.49
C VAL A 52 7.03 10.20 -31.78
N ALA A 53 6.46 9.00 -31.96
CA ALA A 53 6.64 8.21 -33.18
C ALA A 53 6.17 8.96 -34.45
N GLU A 54 5.03 9.65 -34.38
CA GLU A 54 4.48 10.43 -35.49
C GLU A 54 5.40 11.61 -35.87
N ARG A 55 5.95 12.32 -34.87
CA ARG A 55 6.87 13.43 -35.10
C ARG A 55 8.26 13.00 -35.56
N LEU A 56 8.71 11.82 -35.15
CA LEU A 56 10.00 11.27 -35.59
C LEU A 56 9.94 10.82 -37.05
N ARG A 57 8.82 10.24 -37.47
CA ARG A 57 8.53 9.91 -38.88
C ARG A 57 8.47 11.15 -39.78
N ALA A 58 8.11 12.30 -39.21
CA ALA A 58 7.97 13.57 -39.94
C ALA A 58 9.30 14.33 -40.22
N GLY A 59 10.46 13.87 -39.73
CA GLY A 59 11.72 14.62 -39.93
C GLY A 59 13.02 13.90 -39.53
N ALA A 60 13.47 12.97 -40.38
CA ALA A 60 14.84 12.54 -40.70
C ALA A 60 15.94 12.45 -39.59
N LEU A 61 16.31 11.21 -39.22
CA LEU A 61 17.66 10.71 -38.86
C LEU A 61 17.61 9.18 -38.70
N PRO A 62 18.75 8.44 -38.73
CA PRO A 62 18.78 6.98 -38.83
C PRO A 62 17.90 6.31 -37.75
N PRO A 63 16.89 5.50 -38.16
CA PRO A 63 15.61 5.51 -37.46
C PRO A 63 15.61 4.63 -36.21
N SER A 64 16.31 3.50 -36.26
CA SER A 64 16.07 2.41 -35.32
C SER A 64 16.47 2.71 -33.88
N THR A 65 17.58 3.41 -33.64
CA THR A 65 18.08 3.64 -32.26
C THR A 65 17.45 4.86 -31.61
N LEU A 66 17.21 5.93 -32.38
CA LEU A 66 16.60 7.18 -31.89
C LEU A 66 15.09 6.98 -31.65
N GLU A 67 14.41 6.23 -32.51
CA GLU A 67 12.99 5.88 -32.35
C GLU A 67 12.79 4.94 -31.16
N LEU A 68 13.69 3.98 -30.96
CA LEU A 68 13.64 3.10 -29.79
C LEU A 68 13.84 3.88 -28.48
N MET A 69 14.82 4.78 -28.39
CA MET A 69 15.00 5.60 -27.18
C MET A 69 13.84 6.56 -26.94
N ALA A 70 13.27 7.12 -28.00
CA ALA A 70 12.15 8.06 -27.95
C ALA A 70 10.83 7.39 -27.51
N VAL A 71 10.63 6.11 -27.82
CA VAL A 71 9.46 5.32 -27.41
C VAL A 71 9.68 4.62 -26.06
N MET A 72 10.90 4.17 -25.77
CA MET A 72 11.22 3.52 -24.48
C MET A 72 11.16 4.47 -23.30
N LEU A 73 11.47 5.77 -23.49
CA LEU A 73 11.43 6.74 -22.39
C LEU A 73 10.00 6.95 -21.83
N PRO A 74 8.96 7.18 -22.67
CA PRO A 74 7.58 7.20 -22.20
C PRO A 74 7.13 5.88 -21.56
N VAL A 75 7.50 4.75 -22.18
CA VAL A 75 7.16 3.42 -21.66
C VAL A 75 7.77 3.19 -20.28
N ALA A 76 9.04 3.56 -20.09
CA ALA A 76 9.72 3.45 -18.80
C ALA A 76 9.04 4.33 -17.73
N ILE A 77 8.66 5.56 -18.07
CA ILE A 77 7.91 6.44 -17.15
C ILE A 77 6.57 5.83 -16.77
N LEU A 78 5.81 5.28 -17.72
CA LEU A 78 4.54 4.62 -17.46
C LEU A 78 4.70 3.38 -16.57
N VAL A 79 5.73 2.56 -16.82
CA VAL A 79 6.05 1.39 -15.98
C VAL A 79 6.43 1.82 -14.56
N LEU A 80 7.25 2.87 -14.41
CA LEU A 80 7.59 3.43 -13.10
C LEU A 80 6.35 3.95 -12.35
N LEU A 81 5.46 4.65 -13.05
CA LEU A 81 4.22 5.16 -12.48
C LEU A 81 3.31 4.01 -12.04
N ALA A 82 3.17 2.99 -12.89
CA ALA A 82 2.40 1.78 -12.59
C ALA A 82 2.99 1.02 -11.39
N LEU A 83 4.32 0.86 -11.34
CA LEU A 83 5.01 0.25 -10.21
C LEU A 83 4.76 1.03 -8.91
N ALA A 84 4.82 2.36 -8.95
CA ALA A 84 4.51 3.20 -7.79
C ALA A 84 3.07 2.96 -7.30
N VAL A 85 2.10 2.88 -8.22
CA VAL A 85 0.71 2.53 -7.88
C VAL A 85 0.62 1.15 -7.25
N VAL A 86 1.28 0.13 -7.81
CA VAL A 86 1.30 -1.23 -7.26
C VAL A 86 1.89 -1.26 -5.85
N VAL A 87 3.00 -0.56 -5.61
CA VAL A 87 3.61 -0.46 -4.28
C VAL A 87 2.66 0.18 -3.27
N VAL A 88 1.97 1.24 -3.65
CA VAL A 88 0.95 1.90 -2.79
C VAL A 88 -0.21 0.95 -2.50
N LEU A 89 -0.67 0.16 -3.49
CA LEU A 89 -1.71 -0.84 -3.31
C LEU A 89 -1.25 -1.98 -2.38
N LEU A 90 -0.03 -2.48 -2.54
CA LEU A 90 0.54 -3.51 -1.67
C LEU A 90 0.69 -3.01 -0.24
N MET A 91 1.13 -1.76 -0.05
CA MET A 91 1.15 -1.09 1.25
C MET A 91 -0.25 -1.05 1.88
N PHE A 92 -1.28 -0.76 1.09
CA PHE A 92 -2.66 -0.75 1.55
C PHE A 92 -3.15 -2.15 1.96
N VAL A 93 -2.82 -3.17 1.18
CA VAL A 93 -3.14 -4.58 1.48
C VAL A 93 -2.42 -5.03 2.76
N ALA A 94 -1.13 -4.72 2.91
CA ALA A 94 -0.35 -5.04 4.10
C ALA A 94 -0.96 -4.43 5.36
N SER A 95 -1.32 -3.14 5.32
CA SER A 95 -1.96 -2.47 6.46
C SER A 95 -3.34 -3.05 6.80
N ARG A 96 -4.13 -3.47 5.80
CA ARG A 96 -5.40 -4.17 6.05
C ARG A 96 -5.18 -5.53 6.71
N ASN A 97 -4.14 -6.25 6.31
CA ASN A 97 -3.81 -7.55 6.88
C ASN A 97 -3.37 -7.42 8.34
N GLU A 98 -2.58 -6.39 8.68
CA GLU A 98 -2.21 -6.10 10.07
C GLU A 98 -3.43 -5.85 10.97
N GLN A 99 -4.43 -5.09 10.50
CA GLN A 99 -5.66 -4.86 11.26
C GLN A 99 -6.46 -6.14 11.51
N ARG A 100 -6.45 -7.08 10.57
CA ARG A 100 -7.10 -8.39 10.71
C ARG A 100 -6.38 -9.24 11.76
N LEU A 101 -5.04 -9.28 11.72
CA LEU A 101 -4.22 -10.04 12.64
C LEU A 101 -4.40 -9.54 14.08
N VAL A 102 -4.38 -8.22 14.30
CA VAL A 102 -4.61 -7.60 15.61
C VAL A 102 -6.00 -7.95 16.16
N ARG A 103 -7.02 -8.03 15.30
CA ARG A 103 -8.38 -8.40 15.73
C ARG A 103 -8.44 -9.86 16.21
N LEU A 104 -7.79 -10.76 15.49
CA LEU A 104 -7.70 -12.19 15.83
C LEU A 104 -6.97 -12.43 17.16
N VAL A 105 -5.86 -11.73 17.38
CA VAL A 105 -5.12 -11.81 18.65
C VAL A 105 -5.97 -11.35 19.83
N ARG A 106 -6.72 -10.24 19.67
CA ARG A 106 -7.63 -9.75 20.73
C ARG A 106 -8.74 -10.73 21.07
N THR A 107 -9.31 -11.41 20.08
CA THR A 107 -10.35 -12.43 20.32
C THR A 107 -9.81 -13.67 21.03
N LEU A 108 -8.57 -14.08 20.75
CA LEU A 108 -7.94 -15.22 21.41
C LEU A 108 -7.56 -14.90 22.86
N ASP A 109 -7.04 -13.69 23.14
CA ASP A 109 -6.72 -13.23 24.51
C ASP A 109 -8.01 -13.17 25.36
N ALA A 110 -9.08 -12.57 24.83
CA ALA A 110 -10.37 -12.48 25.54
C ALA A 110 -11.03 -13.85 25.79
N GLY A 111 -10.85 -14.82 24.88
CA GLY A 111 -11.34 -16.19 25.08
C GLY A 111 -10.53 -16.97 26.11
N GLY A 112 -9.20 -16.74 26.18
CA GLY A 112 -8.33 -17.35 27.19
C GLY A 112 -8.58 -16.84 28.60
N ASP A 113 -8.91 -15.56 28.76
CA ASP A 113 -9.27 -14.98 30.06
C ASP A 113 -10.62 -15.53 30.58
N ALA A 114 -11.57 -15.81 29.67
CA ALA A 114 -12.87 -16.38 30.03
C ALA A 114 -12.78 -17.85 30.49
N ASP A 115 -11.86 -18.63 29.93
CA ASP A 115 -11.62 -20.03 30.29
C ASP A 115 -10.92 -20.14 31.67
N GLN A 116 -9.98 -19.24 31.98
CA GLN A 116 -9.34 -19.17 33.30
C GLN A 116 -10.30 -18.68 34.40
N GLY A 117 -11.14 -17.68 34.13
CA GLY A 117 -12.12 -17.17 35.10
C GLY A 117 -13.20 -18.19 35.49
N GLY A 118 -13.57 -19.10 34.59
CA GLY A 118 -14.53 -20.18 34.89
C GLY A 118 -13.94 -21.30 35.76
N THR A 119 -12.65 -21.58 35.60
CA THR A 119 -11.96 -22.64 36.35
C THR A 119 -11.74 -22.23 37.81
N ASP A 120 -11.36 -20.97 38.05
CA ASP A 120 -11.18 -20.42 39.40
C ASP A 120 -12.50 -20.28 40.17
N ALA A 121 -13.59 -19.87 39.50
CA ALA A 121 -14.91 -19.77 40.13
C ALA A 121 -15.47 -21.13 40.58
N SER A 122 -15.17 -22.21 39.84
CA SER A 122 -15.63 -23.56 40.20
C SER A 122 -14.88 -24.18 41.38
N SER A 123 -13.62 -23.78 41.61
CA SER A 123 -12.80 -24.30 42.72
C SER A 123 -13.15 -23.63 44.06
N SER A 124 -13.56 -22.37 44.04
CA SER A 124 -14.06 -21.64 45.21
C SER A 124 -15.40 -22.18 45.74
N PHE A 125 -16.24 -22.75 44.88
CA PHE A 125 -17.56 -23.27 45.27
C PHE A 125 -17.51 -24.68 45.87
N ARG A 126 -16.39 -25.40 45.73
CA ARG A 126 -16.21 -26.75 46.30
C ARG A 126 -15.65 -26.78 47.72
N ALA A 127 -15.39 -25.62 48.33
CA ALA A 127 -14.73 -25.50 49.63
C ALA A 127 -15.67 -25.16 50.80
N THR A 128 -16.99 -25.13 50.59
CA THR A 128 -18.01 -24.90 51.63
C THR A 128 -18.98 -26.06 51.68
#